data_AF-A0A969QQK6-F1
#
_entry.id   AF-A0A969QQK6-F1
#
_cell.length_a   1.000
_cell.length_b   1.000
_cell.length_c   1.000
_cell.angle_alpha   90.00
_cell.angle_beta   90.00
_cell.angle_gamma   90.00
#
_symmetry.space_group_name_H-M   'P 1'
#
loop_
_entity.id
_entity.type
_entity.pdbx_description
1 polymer ?
#
loop_
_entity_poly.entity_id
_entity_poly.type
_entity_poly.pdbx_seq_one_letter_code
_entity_poly.pdbx_strand_id
1 'polypeptide(L)'
;MATSLRPSAATRSDTGLLVRQLRQLINFTQAEFAKKLGMSILTIARWKKGRSQPSPLALIQLKSILYKLKALPHKLQKTCV
;
A
#
# COMPACT_ATOMS: atom_id res chain seq x y z
N MET A 1 34.15 -19.72 7.89
CA MET A 1 32.70 -19.53 8.16
C MET A 1 32.09 -18.86 6.94
N ALA A 2 31.44 -19.64 6.07
CA ALA A 2 31.00 -19.16 4.77
C ALA A 2 29.70 -18.34 4.90
N THR A 3 29.81 -17.04 4.73
CA THR A 3 28.67 -16.15 4.48
C THR A 3 28.15 -16.47 3.09
N SER A 4 27.31 -17.51 2.97
CA SER A 4 26.76 -17.94 1.69
C SER A 4 25.50 -17.13 1.35
N LEU A 5 25.69 -16.24 0.38
CA LEU A 5 24.79 -15.95 -0.73
C LEU A 5 23.27 -15.84 -0.47
N ARG A 6 22.81 -14.59 -0.51
CA ARG A 6 21.57 -14.18 -1.20
C ARG A 6 21.54 -14.85 -2.59
N PRO A 7 20.40 -15.35 -3.11
CA PRO A 7 19.55 -14.44 -3.90
C PRO A 7 18.07 -14.87 -3.92
N SER A 8 17.11 -13.95 -3.83
CA SER A 8 15.90 -14.15 -4.65
C SER A 8 15.05 -12.90 -4.81
N ALA A 9 14.89 -12.54 -6.07
CA ALA A 9 13.78 -11.83 -6.68
C ALA A 9 13.39 -10.47 -6.09
N ALA A 10 13.78 -9.44 -6.84
CA ALA A 10 13.06 -8.20 -6.99
C ALA A 10 11.62 -8.40 -7.52
N THR A 11 10.77 -9.16 -6.83
CA THR A 11 9.33 -8.84 -6.86
C THR A 11 9.21 -7.55 -6.05
N ARG A 12 9.48 -6.44 -6.74
CA ARG A 12 9.10 -5.10 -6.31
C ARG A 12 7.60 -5.16 -6.07
N SER A 13 7.19 -5.54 -4.86
CA SER A 13 5.85 -6.08 -4.60
C SER A 13 4.83 -5.13 -5.17
N ASP A 14 4.09 -5.53 -6.21
CA ASP A 14 3.13 -4.67 -6.90
C ASP A 14 2.16 -4.05 -5.89
N THR A 15 1.81 -4.81 -4.87
CA THR A 15 1.05 -4.35 -3.71
C THR A 15 1.70 -3.17 -2.98
N GLY A 16 3.00 -3.25 -2.69
CA GLY A 16 3.72 -2.21 -1.95
C GLY A 16 3.78 -0.89 -2.73
N LEU A 17 3.92 -0.97 -4.06
CA LEU A 17 3.83 0.18 -4.96
C LEU A 17 2.41 0.74 -5.02
N LEU A 18 1.40 -0.12 -5.21
CA LEU A 18 0.00 0.26 -5.25
C LEU A 18 -0.42 0.99 -3.97
N VAL A 19 -0.07 0.46 -2.80
CA VAL A 19 -0.34 1.10 -1.50
C VAL A 19 0.32 2.48 -1.43
N ARG A 20 1.52 2.63 -1.99
CA ARG A 20 2.23 3.92 -2.01
C ARG A 20 1.52 4.93 -2.91
N GLN A 21 1.16 4.52 -4.12
CA GLN A 21 0.45 5.36 -5.09
C GLN A 21 -0.93 5.77 -4.57
N LEU A 22 -1.71 4.81 -4.06
CA LEU A 22 -3.01 5.09 -3.45
C LEU A 22 -2.89 6.10 -2.31
N ARG A 23 -1.90 5.93 -1.43
CA ARG A 23 -1.66 6.89 -0.34
C ARG A 23 -1.27 8.28 -0.82
N GLN A 24 -0.50 8.39 -1.90
CA GLN A 24 -0.15 9.67 -2.52
C GLN A 24 -1.37 10.33 -3.17
N LEU A 25 -2.23 9.56 -3.82
CA LEU A 25 -3.45 10.07 -4.45
C LEU A 25 -4.46 10.62 -3.43
N ILE A 26 -4.52 10.03 -2.24
CA ILE A 26 -5.48 10.41 -1.18
C ILE A 26 -4.83 11.23 -0.06
N ASN A 27 -3.53 11.55 -0.14
CA ASN A 27 -2.74 12.21 0.90
C ASN A 27 -2.87 11.59 2.31
N PHE A 28 -3.03 10.26 2.41
CA PHE A 28 -3.15 9.61 3.71
C PHE A 28 -1.80 9.23 4.30
N THR A 29 -1.68 9.46 5.61
CA THR A 29 -0.62 8.90 6.43
C THR A 29 -0.73 7.36 6.52
N GLN A 30 0.32 6.68 7.00
CA GLN A 30 0.25 5.22 7.20
C GLN A 30 -0.84 4.86 8.21
N ALA A 31 -0.99 5.67 9.26
CA ALA A 31 -1.99 5.49 10.30
C ALA A 31 -3.42 5.64 9.78
N GLU A 32 -3.70 6.67 8.99
CA GLU A 32 -5.03 6.89 8.42
C GLU A 32 -5.40 5.80 7.41
N PHE A 33 -4.44 5.39 6.59
CA PHE A 33 -4.65 4.28 5.66
C PHE A 33 -4.92 2.96 6.41
N ALA A 34 -4.21 2.73 7.53
CA ALA A 34 -4.42 1.57 8.40
C ALA A 34 -5.82 1.59 9.02
N LYS A 35 -6.20 2.72 9.62
CA LYS A 35 -7.55 2.93 10.18
C LYS A 35 -8.63 2.72 9.14
N LYS A 36 -8.42 3.20 7.91
CA LYS A 36 -9.41 3.04 6.82
C LYS A 36 -9.60 1.59 6.39
N LEU A 37 -8.52 0.79 6.43
CA LEU A 37 -8.57 -0.65 6.16
C LEU A 37 -8.96 -1.47 7.40
N GLY A 38 -9.03 -0.86 8.59
CA GLY A 38 -9.18 -1.60 9.84
C GLY A 38 -7.98 -2.49 10.16
N MET A 39 -6.79 -2.13 9.68
CA MET A 39 -5.57 -2.91 9.85
C MET A 39 -4.53 -2.16 10.69
N SER A 40 -3.50 -2.88 11.14
CA SER A 40 -2.38 -2.28 11.83
C SER A 40 -1.45 -1.54 10.87
N ILE A 41 -0.80 -0.48 11.37
CA ILE A 41 0.23 0.28 10.63
C ILE A 41 1.40 -0.64 10.23
N LEU A 42 1.76 -1.57 11.11
CA LEU A 42 2.79 -2.59 10.88
C LEU A 42 2.47 -3.47 9.68
N THR A 43 1.19 -3.84 9.50
CA THR A 43 0.73 -4.64 8.34
C THR A 43 1.00 -3.88 7.03
N ILE A 44 0.65 -2.60 6.97
CA ILE A 44 0.92 -1.75 5.79
C ILE A 44 2.41 -1.56 5.56
N ALA A 45 3.20 -1.38 6.63
CA ALA A 45 4.64 -1.24 6.53
C ALA A 45 5.29 -2.51 5.97
N ARG A 46 4.81 -3.70 6.35
CA ARG A 46 5.25 -4.98 5.81
C ARG A 46 4.91 -5.11 4.32
N TRP A 47 3.70 -4.73 3.91
CA TRP A 47 3.32 -4.73 2.49
C TRP A 47 4.18 -3.78 1.66
N LYS A 48 4.40 -2.55 2.15
CA LYS A 48 5.28 -1.57 1.49
C LYS A 48 6.73 -2.06 1.35
N LYS A 49 7.23 -2.81 2.33
CA LYS A 49 8.58 -3.40 2.32
C LYS A 49 8.64 -4.75 1.59
N GLY A 50 7.53 -5.24 1.04
CA GLY A 50 7.45 -6.54 0.37
C GLY A 50 7.69 -7.73 1.30
N ARG A 51 7.56 -7.54 2.61
CA ARG A 51 7.78 -8.59 3.63
C ARG A 51 6.57 -9.49 3.83
N SER A 52 5.39 -9.09 3.34
CA SER A 52 4.15 -9.86 3.43
C SER A 52 3.22 -9.49 2.29
N GLN A 53 2.45 -10.47 1.80
CA GLN A 53 1.39 -10.23 0.83
C GLN A 53 0.07 -9.91 1.55
N PRO A 54 -0.80 -9.08 0.94
CA PRO A 54 -2.12 -8.80 1.48
C PRO A 54 -3.00 -10.05 1.39
N SER A 55 -3.87 -10.24 2.38
CA SER A 55 -4.88 -11.29 2.30
C SER A 55 -5.91 -10.98 1.19
N PRO A 56 -6.68 -11.96 0.73
CA PRO A 56 -7.77 -11.72 -0.24
C PRO A 56 -8.76 -10.64 0.25
N LEU A 57 -9.06 -10.61 1.55
CA LEU A 57 -9.89 -9.57 2.17
C LEU A 57 -9.27 -8.17 2.07
N ALA A 58 -7.96 -8.06 2.33
CA ALA A 58 -7.23 -6.81 2.18
C ALA A 58 -7.26 -6.29 0.73
N LEU A 59 -7.12 -7.19 -0.24
CA LEU A 59 -7.20 -6.83 -1.66
C LEU A 59 -8.58 -6.31 -2.05
N ILE A 60 -9.66 -6.91 -1.53
CA ILE A 60 -11.02 -6.43 -1.75
C ILE A 60 -11.19 -5.02 -1.19
N GLN A 61 -10.70 -4.76 0.03
CA GLN A 61 -10.76 -3.43 0.62
C GLN A 61 -9.94 -2.40 -0.20
N LEU A 62 -8.75 -2.79 -0.67
CA LEU A 62 -7.92 -1.94 -1.53
C LEU A 62 -8.65 -1.57 -2.83
N LYS A 63 -9.28 -2.56 -3.47
CA LYS A 63 -10.11 -2.36 -4.66
C LYS A 63 -11.32 -1.47 -4.38
N SER A 64 -11.96 -1.63 -3.22
CA SER A 64 -13.09 -0.78 -2.80
C SER A 64 -12.68 0.69 -2.67
N ILE A 65 -11.52 0.96 -2.06
CA ILE A 65 -10.96 2.32 -1.97
C ILE A 65 -10.68 2.85 -3.38
N LEU A 66 -10.06 2.05 -4.25
CA LEU A 66 -9.73 2.45 -5.61
C LEU A 66 -10.99 2.76 -6.44
N TYR A 67 -12.04 1.95 -6.31
CA TYR A 67 -13.33 2.19 -6.95
C TYR A 67 -13.97 3.50 -6.49
N LYS A 68 -13.95 3.78 -5.18
CA LYS A 68 -14.43 5.06 -4.61
C LYS A 68 -13.67 6.26 -5.16
N LEU A 69 -12.37 6.12 -5.42
CA LEU A 69 -11.56 7.19 -6.04
C LEU A 69 -11.86 7.34 -7.54
N LYS A 70 -12.03 6.24 -8.27
CA LYS A 70 -12.37 6.28 -9.71
C LYS A 70 -13.76 6.88 -9.96
N ALA A 71 -14.69 6.71 -9.03
CA ALA A 71 -16.03 7.28 -9.09
C ALA A 71 -16.06 8.80 -8.83
N LEU A 72 -14.96 9.42 -8.40
CA LEU A 72 -14.85 10.86 -8.20
C LEU A 72 -14.02 11.48 -9.35
N PRO A 73 -14.64 12.04 -10.42
CA PRO A 73 -13.88 12.80 -11.38
C PRO A 73 -13.43 14.10 -10.70
N HIS A 74 -12.12 14.36 -10.73
CA HIS A 74 -11.53 15.65 -10.39
C HIS A 74 -11.73 16.16 -8.96
N LYS A 75 -10.84 15.75 -8.04
CA LYS A 75 -10.18 16.67 -7.10
C LYS A 75 -8.88 16.06 -6.57
N LEU A 76 -7.87 16.03 -7.44
CA LEU A 76 -6.48 16.07 -6.99
C LEU A 76 -6.21 17.50 -6.46
N GLN A 77 -6.59 17.76 -5.21
CA GLN A 77 -6.07 18.93 -4.49
C GLN A 77 -4.64 18.55 -4.09
N LYS A 78 -3.62 19.02 -4.83
CA LYS A 78 -2.93 20.30 -4.58
C LYS A 78 -2.85 20.58 -3.07
N THR A 79 -1.73 20.19 -2.46
CA THR A 79 -0.67 21.08 -1.92
C THR A 79 0.16 20.25 -0.92
N CYS A 80 1.38 19.86 -1.31
CA CYS A 80 2.44 19.58 -0.36
C CYS A 80 3.40 20.77 -0.39
N VAL A 81 3.48 21.49 0.73
CA VAL A 81 4.70 22.19 1.18
C VAL A 81 5.27 21.34 2.30
#